data_AF-A0A9N9WYY5-F1
#
_entry.id   AF-A0A9N9WYY5-F1
#
_cell.length_a   1.000
_cell.length_b   1.000
_cell.length_c   1.000
_cell.angle_alpha   90.00
_cell.angle_beta   90.00
_cell.angle_gamma   90.00
#
_symmetry.space_group_name_H-M   'P 1'
#
loop_
_entity.id
_entity.type
_entity.pdbx_description
1 polymer ?
#
loop_
_entity_poly.entity_id
_entity_poly.type
_entity_poly.pdbx_seq_one_letter_code
_entity_poly.pdbx_strand_id
1 'polypeptide(L)'
;MNFEKFWKVLLLINVSLLAAHAQYQSATCEYKIDEFDEYKCELTLNIPNGIALIDEIRGTHEENKTDEDVTIIETTFVSSAEYIPSIICDRFKNVEKLFIQTGLEKIDTKALKSCKNLQHLNLFFNKIREISEDAFVENTELNYLDIRGNQLTTLHPKLFKNQNESLKTLHLQGNPNLLLSSELFKSLSNLTSLSLSSYHPGWFSTLDSLEELYLGPSDNIELPKSLFSSLKSLKLLSLNEKNLTTLHADSFGDLPNLSRLWLKNGRIEAIDEKIFKQTGINDINLEGNVCADDRFIGDKSEIMKKLRKCFDNYRNRKN
;
A
#
# COMPACT_ATOMS: atom_id res chain seq x y z
N MET A 1 -25.09 13.59 -3.73
CA MET A 1 -24.24 12.38 -3.67
C MET A 1 -24.94 11.41 -2.75
N ASN A 2 -25.47 10.30 -3.28
CA ASN A 2 -25.85 9.17 -2.45
C ASN A 2 -24.56 8.64 -1.84
N PHE A 3 -24.31 8.94 -0.57
CA PHE A 3 -23.36 8.15 0.18
C PHE A 3 -24.00 6.76 0.28
N GLU A 4 -23.45 5.79 -0.43
CA GLU A 4 -23.74 4.39 -0.13
C GLU A 4 -23.51 4.22 1.38
N LYS A 5 -24.56 3.85 2.09
CA LYS A 5 -24.47 3.62 3.52
C LYS A 5 -23.73 2.30 3.72
N PHE A 6 -22.46 2.38 4.10
CA PHE A 6 -21.67 1.21 4.44
C PHE A 6 -21.77 0.92 5.95
N TRP A 7 -21.77 -0.36 6.29
CA TRP A 7 -21.77 -0.82 7.67
C TRP A 7 -20.33 -0.92 8.19
N LYS A 8 -20.03 -0.17 9.26
CA LYS A 8 -18.68 -0.02 9.82
C LYS A 8 -18.63 -0.34 11.32
N VAL A 9 -17.58 -1.07 11.69
CA VAL A 9 -17.28 -1.47 13.06
C VAL A 9 -15.84 -1.07 13.43
N LEU A 10 -15.67 -0.36 14.54
CA LEU A 10 -14.42 -0.03 15.22
C LEU A 10 -14.07 -1.07 16.29
N LEU A 11 -12.86 -1.63 16.25
CA LEU A 11 -12.34 -2.61 17.22
C LEU A 11 -11.23 -2.01 18.09
N LEU A 12 -11.29 -2.22 19.40
CA LEU A 12 -10.18 -2.08 20.34
C LEU A 12 -9.61 -3.49 20.61
N ILE A 13 -8.38 -3.79 20.19
CA ILE A 13 -7.80 -5.14 20.24
C ILE A 13 -6.67 -5.22 21.27
N ASN A 14 -6.98 -5.45 22.54
CA ASN A 14 -6.00 -5.58 23.61
C ASN A 14 -5.58 -7.06 23.80
N VAL A 15 -4.59 -7.50 23.03
CA VAL A 15 -4.08 -8.89 23.08
C VAL A 15 -2.68 -8.88 23.69
N SER A 16 -2.59 -9.06 25.01
CA SER A 16 -1.30 -9.29 25.67
C SER A 16 -0.87 -10.76 25.55
N LEU A 17 0.15 -10.97 24.70
CA LEU A 17 1.07 -12.11 24.55
C LEU A 17 0.52 -13.55 24.70
N LEU A 18 0.65 -14.30 23.59
CA LEU A 18 0.56 -15.78 23.39
C LEU A 18 -0.70 -16.35 22.71
N ALA A 19 -1.66 -15.52 22.28
CA ALA A 19 -2.95 -16.03 21.77
C ALA A 19 -3.00 -16.42 20.27
N ALA A 20 -1.87 -16.43 19.54
CA ALA A 20 -1.83 -16.71 18.10
C ALA A 20 -2.45 -18.05 17.69
N HIS A 21 -2.63 -18.96 18.64
CA HIS A 21 -3.14 -20.32 18.41
C HIS A 21 -4.14 -20.79 19.47
N ALA A 22 -4.70 -19.89 20.30
CA ALA A 22 -5.62 -20.31 21.34
C ALA A 22 -6.94 -20.79 20.70
N GLN A 23 -7.32 -22.04 20.96
CA GLN A 23 -8.70 -22.52 20.74
C GLN A 23 -9.62 -21.72 21.67
N TYR A 24 -10.39 -20.80 21.12
CA TYR A 24 -11.39 -20.05 21.86
C TYR A 24 -12.59 -20.95 22.16
N GLN A 25 -13.09 -20.91 23.40
CA GLN A 25 -14.29 -21.68 23.78
C GLN A 25 -15.59 -20.98 23.40
N SER A 26 -15.62 -19.65 23.45
CA SER A 26 -16.77 -18.82 23.08
C SER A 26 -16.35 -17.36 22.91
N ALA A 27 -17.16 -16.62 22.17
CA ALA A 27 -17.14 -15.16 22.16
C ALA A 27 -18.59 -14.68 22.28
N THR A 28 -18.86 -13.76 23.21
CA THR A 28 -20.21 -13.27 23.52
C THR A 28 -20.30 -11.81 23.18
N CYS A 29 -21.34 -11.36 22.49
CA CYS A 29 -21.66 -9.93 22.34
C CYS A 29 -22.95 -9.63 23.09
N GLU A 30 -22.91 -8.66 24.01
CA GLU A 30 -24.13 -8.02 24.54
C GLU A 30 -24.40 -6.74 23.76
N TYR A 31 -25.52 -6.72 23.05
CA TYR A 31 -25.94 -5.62 22.20
C TYR A 31 -26.60 -4.53 23.04
N LYS A 32 -25.99 -3.34 23.09
CA LYS A 32 -26.59 -2.15 23.71
C LYS A 32 -26.49 -0.99 22.73
N ILE A 33 -27.60 -0.31 22.52
CA ILE A 33 -27.65 1.01 21.88
C ILE A 33 -27.27 1.99 22.98
N ASP A 34 -26.14 2.68 22.84
CA ASP A 34 -25.77 3.72 23.79
C ASP A 34 -26.53 5.03 23.50
N GLU A 35 -26.25 6.08 24.28
CA GLU A 35 -26.94 7.37 24.19
C GLU A 35 -26.71 8.10 22.85
N PHE A 36 -25.83 7.57 21.98
CA PHE A 36 -25.46 8.12 20.69
C PHE A 36 -25.86 7.23 19.51
N ASP A 37 -26.73 6.23 19.74
CA ASP A 37 -27.05 5.18 18.76
C ASP A 37 -25.82 4.35 18.31
N GLU A 38 -24.74 4.34 19.10
CA GLU A 38 -23.58 3.50 18.81
C GLU A 38 -23.82 2.07 19.30
N TYR A 39 -23.51 1.13 18.42
CA TYR A 39 -23.47 -0.30 18.73
C TYR A 39 -22.23 -0.58 19.58
N LYS A 40 -22.40 -1.32 20.67
CA LYS A 40 -21.29 -1.92 21.43
C LYS A 40 -21.42 -3.45 21.44
N CYS A 41 -20.36 -4.15 21.06
CA CYS A 41 -20.11 -5.54 21.43
C CYS A 41 -18.80 -5.64 22.22
N GLU A 42 -18.78 -6.37 23.33
CA GLU A 42 -17.55 -6.72 24.02
C GLU A 42 -17.15 -8.15 23.64
N LEU A 43 -16.20 -8.32 22.72
CA LEU A 43 -15.75 -9.65 22.32
C LEU A 43 -14.75 -10.20 23.35
N THR A 44 -15.27 -10.91 24.35
CA THR A 44 -14.44 -11.60 25.33
C THR A 44 -13.90 -12.92 24.76
N LEU A 45 -12.58 -13.05 24.67
CA LEU A 45 -11.92 -14.28 24.24
C LEU A 45 -11.39 -15.05 25.45
N ASN A 46 -12.04 -16.16 25.79
CA ASN A 46 -11.55 -17.08 26.82
C ASN A 46 -10.39 -17.92 26.26
N ILE A 47 -9.19 -17.76 26.83
CA ILE A 47 -8.00 -18.56 26.49
C ILE A 47 -7.45 -19.27 27.75
N PRO A 48 -6.74 -20.41 27.61
CA PRO A 48 -6.38 -21.27 28.75
C PRO A 48 -5.51 -20.64 29.86
N ASN A 49 -4.85 -19.49 29.60
CA ASN A 49 -3.89 -18.86 30.53
C ASN A 49 -4.05 -17.33 30.68
N GLY A 50 -5.20 -16.75 30.34
CA GLY A 50 -5.44 -15.30 30.43
C GLY A 50 -6.73 -14.87 29.75
N ILE A 51 -6.97 -13.56 29.67
CA ILE A 51 -8.04 -12.97 28.85
C ILE A 51 -7.33 -12.11 27.79
N ALA A 52 -7.53 -12.42 26.51
CA ALA A 52 -7.28 -11.46 25.46
C ALA A 52 -8.54 -10.62 25.33
N LEU A 53 -8.47 -9.34 25.67
CA LEU A 53 -9.62 -8.46 25.61
C LEU A 53 -9.63 -7.78 24.24
N ILE A 54 -10.56 -8.13 23.37
CA ILE A 54 -10.97 -7.13 22.38
C ILE A 54 -11.91 -6.20 23.15
N ASP A 55 -11.31 -5.18 23.78
CA ASP A 55 -11.93 -4.28 24.77
C ASP A 55 -13.24 -3.67 24.28
N GLU A 56 -13.41 -3.48 22.96
CA GLU A 56 -14.69 -3.03 22.41
C GLU A 56 -14.78 -3.18 20.90
N ILE A 57 -15.90 -3.69 20.42
CA ILE A 57 -16.37 -3.66 19.05
C ILE A 57 -17.46 -2.60 18.99
N ARG A 58 -17.11 -1.36 18.66
CA ARG A 58 -18.07 -0.27 18.42
C ARG A 58 -18.52 -0.26 16.97
N GLY A 59 -19.70 0.22 16.62
CA GLY A 59 -20.09 0.33 15.21
C GLY A 59 -21.34 1.18 15.01
N THR A 60 -21.65 1.48 13.75
CA THR A 60 -22.90 2.18 13.38
C THR A 60 -23.96 1.15 12.97
N HIS A 61 -25.18 1.26 13.52
CA HIS A 61 -26.29 0.35 13.22
C HIS A 61 -27.39 1.01 12.38
N GLU A 62 -28.08 0.20 11.56
CA GLU A 62 -29.41 0.50 11.03
C GLU A 62 -30.36 -0.61 11.46
N GLU A 63 -31.61 -0.29 11.80
CA GLU A 63 -32.61 -1.28 12.24
C GLU A 63 -32.62 -2.55 11.36
N ASN A 64 -32.64 -3.73 12.00
CA ASN A 64 -32.65 -5.08 11.39
C ASN A 64 -31.34 -5.61 10.80
N LYS A 65 -30.19 -4.99 11.09
CA LYS A 65 -28.87 -5.46 10.65
C LYS A 65 -28.18 -6.39 11.67
N THR A 66 -27.36 -7.32 11.18
CA THR A 66 -26.68 -8.41 11.93
C THR A 66 -25.16 -8.41 11.70
N ASP A 67 -24.43 -9.33 12.35
CA ASP A 67 -22.99 -9.53 12.09
C ASP A 67 -22.68 -9.88 10.62
N GLU A 68 -23.62 -10.49 9.91
CA GLU A 68 -23.48 -10.81 8.48
C GLU A 68 -23.52 -9.55 7.60
N ASP A 69 -24.04 -8.44 8.10
CA ASP A 69 -24.05 -7.17 7.37
C ASP A 69 -22.76 -6.36 7.57
N VAL A 70 -21.86 -6.79 8.44
CA VAL A 70 -20.59 -6.10 8.69
C VAL A 70 -19.63 -6.31 7.52
N THR A 71 -19.43 -5.25 6.74
CA THR A 71 -18.52 -5.23 5.59
C THR A 71 -17.20 -4.52 5.86
N ILE A 72 -17.15 -3.61 6.85
CA ILE A 72 -15.96 -2.80 7.16
C ILE A 72 -15.61 -2.92 8.64
N ILE A 73 -14.35 -3.22 8.90
CA ILE A 73 -13.78 -3.30 10.24
C ILE A 73 -12.52 -2.45 10.30
N GLU A 74 -12.42 -1.59 11.32
CA GLU A 74 -11.26 -0.75 11.58
C GLU A 74 -10.83 -0.90 13.04
N THR A 75 -9.54 -0.93 13.33
CA THR A 75 -9.06 -0.92 14.72
C THR A 75 -8.67 0.48 15.17
N THR A 76 -8.75 0.75 16.46
CA THR A 76 -8.17 1.97 17.06
C THR A 76 -6.76 1.73 17.58
N PHE A 77 -5.94 2.79 17.54
CA PHE A 77 -4.49 2.83 17.83
C PHE A 77 -4.07 2.41 19.26
N VAL A 78 -5.00 2.06 20.14
CA VAL A 78 -4.79 2.07 21.59
C VAL A 78 -4.20 0.76 22.12
N SER A 79 -3.87 -0.20 21.25
CA SER A 79 -3.54 -1.56 21.69
C SER A 79 -2.46 -2.24 20.84
N SER A 80 -1.69 -3.15 21.47
CA SER A 80 -0.65 -3.94 20.82
C SER A 80 -1.13 -5.38 20.60
N ALA A 81 -1.35 -5.79 19.35
CA ALA A 81 -1.62 -7.18 19.00
C ALA A 81 -0.42 -7.72 18.20
N GLU A 82 0.03 -8.94 18.50
CA GLU A 82 1.13 -9.57 17.72
C GLU A 82 0.62 -10.12 16.36
N TYR A 83 -0.62 -10.64 16.34
CA TYR A 83 -1.28 -11.24 15.18
C TYR A 83 -2.69 -10.66 14.99
N ILE A 84 -3.22 -10.79 13.78
CA ILE A 84 -4.64 -10.51 13.50
C ILE A 84 -5.48 -11.63 14.13
N PRO A 85 -6.41 -11.33 15.04
CA PRO A 85 -7.28 -12.35 15.64
C PRO A 85 -8.20 -12.98 14.59
N SER A 86 -8.01 -14.27 14.29
CA SER A 86 -8.83 -15.01 13.31
C SER A 86 -10.34 -14.99 13.62
N ILE A 87 -10.70 -14.82 14.90
CA ILE A 87 -12.09 -14.68 15.35
C ILE A 87 -12.85 -13.54 14.66
N ILE A 88 -12.15 -12.47 14.23
CA ILE A 88 -12.74 -11.38 13.48
C ILE A 88 -13.32 -11.91 12.17
N CYS A 89 -12.51 -12.65 11.41
CA CYS A 89 -12.92 -13.30 10.17
C CYS A 89 -13.88 -14.47 10.39
N ASP A 90 -13.83 -15.11 11.56
CA ASP A 90 -14.76 -16.19 11.87
C ASP A 90 -16.17 -15.68 12.20
N ARG A 91 -16.27 -14.50 12.80
CA ARG A 91 -17.54 -13.89 13.20
C ARG A 91 -18.17 -13.05 12.10
N PHE A 92 -17.39 -12.17 11.48
CA PHE A 92 -17.84 -11.25 10.46
C PHE A 92 -17.50 -11.81 9.07
N LYS A 93 -18.37 -12.71 8.56
CA LYS A 93 -18.09 -13.49 7.35
C LYS A 93 -18.02 -12.67 6.06
N ASN A 94 -18.71 -11.53 6.04
CA ASN A 94 -18.84 -10.68 4.85
C ASN A 94 -17.92 -9.45 4.88
N VAL A 95 -16.86 -9.47 5.69
CA VAL A 95 -15.88 -8.39 5.73
C VAL A 95 -15.20 -8.24 4.38
N GLU A 96 -15.35 -7.05 3.81
CA GLU A 96 -14.73 -6.62 2.56
C GLU A 96 -13.52 -5.73 2.83
N LYS A 97 -13.55 -4.93 3.90
CA LYS A 97 -12.49 -3.97 4.23
C LYS A 97 -12.05 -4.13 5.67
N LEU A 98 -10.75 -4.35 5.86
CA LEU A 98 -10.14 -4.55 7.17
C LEU A 98 -8.96 -3.59 7.33
N PHE A 99 -9.04 -2.73 8.34
CA PHE A 99 -7.99 -1.78 8.70
C PHE A 99 -7.49 -2.13 10.09
N ILE A 100 -6.23 -2.50 10.21
CA ILE A 100 -5.62 -2.84 11.50
C ILE A 100 -4.36 -2.01 11.70
N GLN A 101 -4.29 -1.29 12.81
CA GLN A 101 -3.16 -0.46 13.20
C GLN A 101 -2.93 -0.58 14.71
N THR A 102 -2.55 -1.78 15.12
CA THR A 102 -2.38 -2.19 16.52
C THR A 102 -0.97 -2.73 16.78
N GLY A 103 0.03 -2.26 16.02
CA GLY A 103 1.41 -2.71 16.17
C GLY A 103 1.64 -4.19 15.83
N LEU A 104 0.86 -4.77 14.91
CA LEU A 104 0.98 -6.15 14.42
C LEU A 104 2.43 -6.51 14.09
N GLU A 105 2.87 -7.69 14.49
CA GLU A 105 4.23 -8.16 14.20
C GLU A 105 4.27 -9.21 13.09
N LYS A 106 3.19 -9.97 12.88
CA LYS A 106 3.13 -11.03 11.87
C LYS A 106 1.74 -11.21 11.24
N ILE A 107 1.72 -11.79 10.03
CA ILE A 107 0.50 -12.31 9.39
C ILE A 107 0.70 -13.80 9.13
N ASP A 108 -0.06 -14.65 9.81
CA ASP A 108 -0.04 -16.10 9.60
C ASP A 108 -1.11 -16.56 8.59
N THR A 109 -1.05 -17.84 8.20
CA THR A 109 -1.97 -18.47 7.23
C THR A 109 -3.43 -18.51 7.70
N LYS A 110 -3.68 -18.55 9.00
CA LYS A 110 -5.04 -18.71 9.56
C LYS A 110 -5.72 -17.37 9.78
N ALA A 111 -4.94 -16.31 9.96
CA ALA A 111 -5.37 -14.98 10.34
C ALA A 111 -6.52 -14.42 9.49
N LEU A 112 -6.45 -14.61 8.16
CA LEU A 112 -7.41 -14.07 7.20
C LEU A 112 -8.21 -15.15 6.46
N LYS A 113 -8.04 -16.41 6.85
CA LYS A 113 -8.57 -17.59 6.14
C LYS A 113 -10.09 -17.54 5.93
N SER A 114 -10.84 -17.05 6.93
CA SER A 114 -12.30 -17.00 6.90
C SER A 114 -12.87 -15.74 6.23
N CYS A 115 -12.05 -14.70 6.00
CA CYS A 115 -12.48 -13.44 5.37
C CYS A 115 -12.48 -13.57 3.83
N LYS A 116 -13.32 -14.45 3.26
CA LYS A 116 -13.28 -14.76 1.83
C LYS A 116 -13.64 -13.60 0.91
N ASN A 117 -14.46 -12.66 1.39
CA ASN A 117 -14.89 -11.48 0.65
C ASN A 117 -13.93 -10.30 0.81
N LEU A 118 -12.77 -10.48 1.45
CA LEU A 118 -11.83 -9.40 1.73
C LEU A 118 -11.26 -8.83 0.43
N GLN A 119 -11.54 -7.56 0.21
CA GLN A 119 -11.13 -6.77 -0.95
C GLN A 119 -10.05 -5.74 -0.61
N HIS A 120 -10.14 -5.14 0.58
CA HIS A 120 -9.26 -4.06 1.02
C HIS A 120 -8.63 -4.41 2.37
N LEU A 121 -7.31 -4.55 2.41
CA LEU A 121 -6.57 -4.80 3.63
C LEU A 121 -5.57 -3.68 3.86
N ASN A 122 -5.76 -2.93 4.94
CA ASN A 122 -4.87 -1.85 5.34
C ASN A 122 -4.20 -2.21 6.68
N LEU A 123 -2.89 -2.40 6.62
CA LEU A 123 -2.01 -2.74 7.73
C LEU A 123 -0.90 -1.69 7.87
N PHE A 124 -1.18 -0.47 7.45
CA PHE A 124 -0.25 0.65 7.50
C PHE A 124 0.25 0.92 8.92
N PHE A 125 1.54 1.23 9.06
CA PHE A 125 2.17 1.59 10.33
C PHE A 125 1.90 0.58 11.47
N ASN A 126 2.16 -0.69 11.18
CA ASN A 126 2.32 -1.72 12.21
C ASN A 126 3.83 -2.02 12.41
N LYS A 127 4.15 -3.18 12.97
CA LYS A 127 5.52 -3.66 13.19
C LYS A 127 5.76 -4.97 12.45
N ILE A 128 5.06 -5.20 11.33
CA ILE A 128 5.01 -6.51 10.68
C ILE A 128 6.40 -6.83 10.12
N ARG A 129 6.95 -7.97 10.54
CA ARG A 129 8.27 -8.46 10.12
C ARG A 129 8.17 -9.67 9.18
N GLU A 130 7.07 -10.40 9.27
CA GLU A 130 6.88 -11.70 8.60
C GLU A 130 5.45 -11.85 8.10
N ILE A 131 5.30 -12.36 6.88
CA ILE A 131 4.03 -12.76 6.28
C ILE A 131 4.21 -14.19 5.77
N SER A 132 3.36 -15.10 6.23
CA SER A 132 3.36 -16.49 5.77
C SER A 132 3.07 -16.58 4.28
N GLU A 133 3.68 -17.54 3.58
CA GLU A 133 3.52 -17.72 2.13
C GLU A 133 2.07 -17.95 1.68
N ASP A 134 1.24 -18.48 2.57
CA ASP A 134 -0.17 -18.81 2.32
C ASP A 134 -1.14 -17.83 3.00
N ALA A 135 -0.66 -16.70 3.53
CA ALA A 135 -1.45 -15.73 4.28
C ALA A 135 -2.72 -15.22 3.55
N PHE A 136 -2.66 -15.15 2.21
CA PHE A 136 -3.76 -14.62 1.38
C PHE A 136 -4.44 -15.67 0.50
N VAL A 137 -4.19 -16.97 0.69
CA VAL A 137 -4.68 -18.01 -0.24
C VAL A 137 -6.20 -18.00 -0.44
N GLU A 138 -6.96 -17.72 0.61
CA GLU A 138 -8.45 -17.72 0.58
C GLU A 138 -9.05 -16.36 0.21
N ASN A 139 -8.26 -15.28 0.17
CA ASN A 139 -8.73 -13.92 -0.10
C ASN A 139 -8.59 -13.61 -1.60
N THR A 140 -9.33 -14.34 -2.44
CA THR A 140 -9.23 -14.24 -3.91
C THR A 140 -9.72 -12.91 -4.46
N GLU A 141 -10.55 -12.19 -3.71
CA GLU A 141 -11.09 -10.87 -4.09
C GLU A 141 -10.20 -9.70 -3.66
N LEU A 142 -9.05 -9.98 -3.01
CA LEU A 142 -8.17 -8.94 -2.48
C LEU A 142 -7.64 -8.08 -3.62
N ASN A 143 -8.09 -6.83 -3.66
CA ASN A 143 -7.77 -5.86 -4.72
C ASN A 143 -6.88 -4.70 -4.25
N TYR A 144 -6.85 -4.45 -2.95
CA TYR A 144 -6.03 -3.42 -2.32
C TYR A 144 -5.31 -3.98 -1.09
N LEU A 145 -3.99 -3.78 -1.07
CA LEU A 145 -3.15 -4.12 0.07
C LEU A 145 -2.18 -2.98 0.40
N ASP A 146 -2.30 -2.43 1.61
CA ASP A 146 -1.37 -1.44 2.15
C ASP A 146 -0.65 -2.00 3.37
N ILE A 147 0.66 -2.23 3.23
CA ILE A 147 1.56 -2.66 4.32
C ILE A 147 2.72 -1.66 4.44
N ARG A 148 2.47 -0.38 4.13
CA ARG A 148 3.49 0.66 4.28
C ARG A 148 3.90 0.84 5.75
N GLY A 149 5.11 1.32 5.97
CA GLY A 149 5.60 1.67 7.31
C GLY A 149 5.71 0.48 8.27
N ASN A 150 6.06 -0.70 7.77
CA ASN A 150 6.28 -1.93 8.54
C ASN A 150 7.78 -2.28 8.59
N GLN A 151 8.12 -3.48 9.07
CA GLN A 151 9.49 -3.96 9.26
C GLN A 151 9.80 -5.20 8.41
N LEU A 152 9.13 -5.33 7.26
CA LEU A 152 9.30 -6.47 6.36
C LEU A 152 10.72 -6.50 5.80
N THR A 153 11.27 -7.71 5.68
CA THR A 153 12.58 -7.96 5.08
C THR A 153 12.49 -8.74 3.77
N THR A 154 11.50 -9.62 3.64
CA THR A 154 11.26 -10.40 2.42
C THR A 154 9.76 -10.63 2.24
N LEU A 155 9.35 -10.99 1.03
CA LEU A 155 8.04 -11.59 0.74
C LEU A 155 8.24 -12.87 -0.06
N HIS A 156 7.44 -13.89 0.23
CA HIS A 156 7.51 -15.13 -0.52
C HIS A 156 7.12 -14.90 -1.99
N PRO A 157 7.86 -15.42 -2.98
CA PRO A 157 7.57 -15.17 -4.41
C PRO A 157 6.17 -15.56 -4.88
N LYS A 158 5.50 -16.47 -4.17
CA LYS A 158 4.15 -16.96 -4.50
C LYS A 158 3.06 -16.40 -3.58
N LEU A 159 3.37 -15.37 -2.79
CA LEU A 159 2.44 -14.80 -1.81
C LEU A 159 1.10 -14.38 -2.44
N PHE A 160 1.14 -13.87 -3.67
CA PHE A 160 -0.04 -13.39 -4.41
C PHE A 160 -0.52 -14.35 -5.51
N LYS A 161 -0.22 -15.66 -5.39
CA LYS A 161 -0.53 -16.66 -6.44
C LYS A 161 -2.02 -16.73 -6.82
N ASN A 162 -2.91 -16.40 -5.90
CA ASN A 162 -4.37 -16.45 -6.09
C ASN A 162 -4.99 -15.06 -6.34
N GLN A 163 -4.19 -13.99 -6.34
CA GLN A 163 -4.64 -12.60 -6.47
C GLN A 163 -4.30 -11.97 -7.83
N ASN A 164 -3.85 -12.75 -8.81
CA ASN A 164 -3.38 -12.23 -10.10
C ASN A 164 -4.46 -11.44 -10.86
N GLU A 165 -5.73 -11.83 -10.74
CA GLU A 165 -6.85 -11.15 -11.39
C GLU A 165 -7.38 -9.97 -10.57
N SER A 166 -7.34 -10.09 -9.24
CA SER A 166 -7.96 -9.16 -8.30
C SER A 166 -7.05 -7.99 -7.90
N LEU A 167 -5.76 -8.22 -7.61
CA LEU A 167 -4.90 -7.22 -6.99
C LEU A 167 -4.60 -6.06 -7.95
N LYS A 168 -5.09 -4.87 -7.60
CA LYS A 168 -4.88 -3.63 -8.37
C LYS A 168 -3.92 -2.68 -7.66
N THR A 169 -3.94 -2.67 -6.33
CA THR A 169 -3.11 -1.75 -5.54
C THR A 169 -2.27 -2.50 -4.52
N LEU A 170 -0.94 -2.28 -4.56
CA LEU A 170 0.01 -2.85 -3.62
C LEU A 170 0.96 -1.77 -3.12
N HIS A 171 0.88 -1.46 -1.83
CA HIS A 171 1.72 -0.45 -1.20
C HIS A 171 2.65 -1.05 -0.14
N LEU A 172 3.97 -0.94 -0.39
CA LEU A 172 5.03 -1.56 0.42
C LEU A 172 6.12 -0.56 0.86
N GLN A 173 5.99 0.71 0.48
CA GLN A 173 6.93 1.77 0.88
C GLN A 173 7.10 1.85 2.41
N GLY A 174 8.29 2.24 2.88
CA GLY A 174 8.55 2.37 4.32
C GLY A 174 8.83 1.04 5.01
N ASN A 175 9.14 0.00 4.24
CA ASN A 175 9.84 -1.20 4.71
C ASN A 175 11.30 -1.11 4.23
N PRO A 176 12.23 -0.53 5.01
CA PRO A 176 13.56 -0.13 4.51
C PRO A 176 14.46 -1.31 4.12
N ASN A 177 14.28 -2.47 4.76
CA ASN A 177 15.09 -3.67 4.52
C ASN A 177 14.43 -4.67 3.57
N LEU A 178 13.35 -4.28 2.89
CA LEU A 178 12.54 -5.19 2.09
C LEU A 178 13.23 -5.54 0.77
N LEU A 179 13.58 -6.82 0.63
CA LEU A 179 14.12 -7.42 -0.59
C LEU A 179 13.02 -8.23 -1.29
N LEU A 180 12.78 -7.93 -2.57
CA LEU A 180 11.74 -8.56 -3.37
C LEU A 180 12.34 -9.35 -4.54
N SER A 181 11.84 -10.56 -4.74
CA SER A 181 12.13 -11.37 -5.92
C SER A 181 11.34 -10.84 -7.13
N SER A 182 11.94 -10.87 -8.32
CA SER A 182 11.23 -10.56 -9.57
C SER A 182 10.06 -11.51 -9.83
N GLU A 183 10.13 -12.74 -9.31
CA GLU A 183 9.05 -13.72 -9.43
C GLU A 183 7.76 -13.26 -8.75
N LEU A 184 7.85 -12.41 -7.70
CA LEU A 184 6.67 -11.87 -7.00
C LEU A 184 5.78 -11.06 -7.94
N PHE A 185 6.38 -10.30 -8.86
CA PHE A 185 5.67 -9.39 -9.75
C PHE A 185 5.08 -10.08 -10.97
N LYS A 186 5.57 -11.29 -11.33
CA LYS A 186 5.07 -12.03 -12.50
C LYS A 186 3.59 -12.38 -12.41
N SER A 187 3.06 -12.54 -11.20
CA SER A 187 1.65 -12.81 -10.96
C SER A 187 0.83 -11.54 -10.68
N LEU A 188 1.35 -10.35 -10.94
CA LEU A 188 0.71 -9.06 -10.63
C LEU A 188 0.49 -8.21 -11.88
N SER A 189 0.20 -8.85 -13.02
CA SER A 189 0.06 -8.19 -14.34
C SER A 189 -1.08 -7.15 -14.41
N ASN A 190 -2.05 -7.26 -13.51
CA ASN A 190 -3.20 -6.37 -13.41
C ASN A 190 -3.02 -5.21 -12.42
N LEU A 191 -1.84 -5.10 -11.81
CA LEU A 191 -1.56 -4.05 -10.84
C LEU A 191 -1.59 -2.67 -11.53
N THR A 192 -2.36 -1.73 -10.99
CA THR A 192 -2.50 -0.37 -11.51
C THR A 192 -1.78 0.66 -10.64
N SER A 193 -1.58 0.36 -9.35
CA SER A 193 -0.88 1.24 -8.41
C SER A 193 0.12 0.45 -7.55
N LEU A 194 1.38 0.91 -7.55
CA LEU A 194 2.48 0.28 -6.81
C LEU A 194 3.27 1.33 -6.06
N SER A 195 3.52 1.10 -4.76
CA SER A 195 4.51 1.86 -4.00
C SER A 195 5.59 0.98 -3.40
N LEU A 196 6.85 1.36 -3.62
CA LEU A 196 8.04 0.63 -3.18
C LEU A 196 9.07 1.60 -2.60
N SER A 197 9.92 1.15 -1.70
CA SER A 197 11.08 1.96 -1.24
C SER A 197 12.22 1.93 -2.26
N SER A 198 12.47 0.78 -2.88
CA SER A 198 13.56 0.56 -3.84
C SER A 198 13.03 0.15 -5.21
N TYR A 199 13.93 -0.14 -6.13
CA TYR A 199 13.63 -0.64 -7.46
C TYR A 199 14.69 -1.64 -7.91
N HIS A 200 14.32 -2.50 -8.85
CA HIS A 200 15.24 -3.39 -9.56
C HIS A 200 14.77 -3.53 -11.03
N PRO A 201 15.67 -3.57 -12.02
CA PRO A 201 15.30 -3.64 -13.44
C PRO A 201 14.32 -4.77 -13.79
N GLY A 202 14.40 -5.90 -13.09
CA GLY A 202 13.52 -7.05 -13.31
C GLY A 202 12.10 -6.91 -12.77
N TRP A 203 11.81 -5.96 -11.86
CA TRP A 203 10.52 -5.90 -11.16
C TRP A 203 9.37 -5.38 -12.02
N PHE A 204 9.66 -4.50 -12.97
CA PHE A 204 8.63 -3.78 -13.73
C PHE A 204 8.29 -4.43 -15.08
N SER A 205 9.01 -5.50 -15.44
CA SER A 205 8.96 -6.12 -16.77
C SER A 205 7.62 -6.75 -17.15
N THR A 206 6.76 -7.03 -16.16
CA THR A 206 5.45 -7.70 -16.34
C THR A 206 4.26 -6.85 -15.90
N LEU A 207 4.50 -5.59 -15.51
CA LEU A 207 3.49 -4.70 -14.96
C LEU A 207 2.90 -3.77 -16.03
N ASP A 208 2.39 -4.35 -17.11
CA ASP A 208 1.94 -3.60 -18.30
C ASP A 208 0.72 -2.70 -18.01
N SER A 209 -0.09 -3.08 -17.00
CA SER A 209 -1.27 -2.32 -16.55
C SER A 209 -0.96 -1.21 -15.55
N LEU A 210 0.30 -1.04 -15.15
CA LEU A 210 0.66 -0.12 -14.08
C LEU A 210 0.49 1.33 -14.52
N GLU A 211 -0.37 2.06 -13.82
CA GLU A 211 -0.68 3.46 -14.11
C GLU A 211 0.03 4.43 -13.17
N GLU A 212 0.26 4.01 -11.92
CA GLU A 212 0.90 4.83 -10.89
C GLU A 212 2.02 4.07 -10.20
N LEU A 213 3.23 4.64 -10.26
CA LEU A 213 4.41 4.11 -9.58
C LEU A 213 5.00 5.15 -8.64
N TYR A 214 5.06 4.78 -7.36
CA TYR A 214 5.66 5.58 -6.31
C TYR A 214 6.93 4.89 -5.80
N LEU A 215 8.08 5.52 -6.01
CA LEU A 215 9.35 5.05 -5.47
C LEU A 215 9.76 5.99 -4.33
N GLY A 216 9.51 5.55 -3.11
CA GLY A 216 9.83 6.28 -1.87
C GLY A 216 11.32 6.44 -1.63
N PRO A 217 11.78 7.13 -0.58
CA PRO A 217 13.19 7.38 -0.32
C PRO A 217 14.00 6.06 -0.22
N SER A 218 15.16 6.03 -0.90
CA SER A 218 16.18 4.99 -0.75
C SER A 218 17.57 5.54 -1.09
N ASP A 219 18.62 4.79 -0.74
CA ASP A 219 20.02 5.15 -0.97
C ASP A 219 20.47 5.08 -2.45
N ASN A 220 19.55 4.86 -3.39
CA ASN A 220 19.91 4.75 -4.80
C ASN A 220 20.18 6.14 -5.41
N ILE A 221 21.37 6.31 -5.96
CA ILE A 221 21.84 7.60 -6.50
C ILE A 221 21.53 7.74 -8.00
N GLU A 222 21.28 6.63 -8.71
CA GLU A 222 21.09 6.63 -10.16
C GLU A 222 20.04 5.62 -10.61
N LEU A 223 19.22 6.00 -11.59
CA LEU A 223 18.24 5.12 -12.22
C LEU A 223 18.90 4.27 -13.33
N PRO A 224 18.75 2.94 -13.31
CA PRO A 224 19.23 2.07 -14.37
C PRO A 224 18.61 2.40 -15.73
N LYS A 225 19.39 2.15 -16.79
CA LYS A 225 18.90 2.21 -18.16
C LYS A 225 17.67 1.32 -18.35
N SER A 226 16.67 1.85 -19.04
CA SER A 226 15.42 1.19 -19.40
C SER A 226 14.58 0.70 -18.23
N LEU A 227 14.83 1.19 -17.00
CA LEU A 227 14.12 0.76 -15.79
C LEU A 227 12.59 0.81 -15.94
N PHE A 228 12.06 1.87 -16.55
CA PHE A 228 10.61 2.06 -16.68
C PHE A 228 10.05 1.66 -18.04
N SER A 229 10.90 1.18 -18.97
CA SER A 229 10.57 1.10 -20.40
C SER A 229 9.40 0.18 -20.76
N SER A 230 9.05 -0.79 -19.90
CA SER A 230 7.89 -1.68 -20.05
C SER A 230 6.57 -1.04 -19.62
N LEU A 231 6.60 0.01 -18.82
CA LEU A 231 5.40 0.57 -18.15
C LEU A 231 4.60 1.48 -19.10
N LYS A 232 4.07 0.93 -20.19
CA LYS A 232 3.40 1.70 -21.26
C LYS A 232 2.11 2.39 -20.80
N SER A 233 1.45 1.85 -19.76
CA SER A 233 0.24 2.43 -19.17
C SER A 233 0.53 3.49 -18.10
N LEU A 234 1.81 3.73 -17.77
CA LEU A 234 2.19 4.61 -16.67
C LEU A 234 1.75 6.05 -16.95
N LYS A 235 0.96 6.61 -16.03
CA LYS A 235 0.45 8.00 -16.06
C LYS A 235 1.16 8.87 -15.04
N LEU A 236 1.56 8.29 -13.90
CA LEU A 236 2.23 8.99 -12.81
C LEU A 236 3.47 8.23 -12.37
N LEU A 237 4.60 8.95 -12.33
CA LEU A 237 5.83 8.48 -11.70
C LEU A 237 6.24 9.45 -10.59
N SER A 238 6.35 8.94 -9.37
CA SER A 238 6.88 9.68 -8.24
C SER A 238 8.25 9.13 -7.83
N LEU A 239 9.25 10.00 -7.84
CA LEU A 239 10.61 9.78 -7.35
C LEU A 239 10.96 10.81 -6.26
N ASN A 240 9.95 11.23 -5.49
CA ASN A 240 10.12 12.18 -4.40
C ASN A 240 11.17 11.68 -3.39
N GLU A 241 11.89 12.62 -2.79
CA GLU A 241 12.83 12.38 -1.69
C GLU A 241 13.95 11.38 -2.05
N LYS A 242 14.23 11.23 -3.35
CA LYS A 242 15.39 10.50 -3.84
C LYS A 242 16.61 11.42 -3.91
N ASN A 243 17.78 10.88 -3.59
CA ASN A 243 19.07 11.58 -3.70
C ASN A 243 19.60 11.65 -5.15
N LEU A 244 18.70 11.72 -6.15
CA LEU A 244 19.06 11.87 -7.55
C LEU A 244 19.59 13.29 -7.78
N THR A 245 20.74 13.40 -8.45
CA THR A 245 21.26 14.71 -8.90
C THR A 245 20.92 14.98 -10.36
N THR A 246 20.75 13.92 -11.15
CA THR A 246 20.55 14.01 -12.59
C THR A 246 19.47 13.03 -13.04
N LEU A 247 18.57 13.47 -13.92
CA LEU A 247 17.57 12.58 -14.56
C LEU A 247 17.97 12.30 -16.01
N HIS A 248 18.23 11.03 -16.32
CA HIS A 248 18.63 10.57 -17.66
C HIS A 248 17.46 9.96 -18.42
N ALA A 249 17.28 10.39 -19.68
CA ALA A 249 16.26 9.88 -20.60
C ALA A 249 16.33 8.37 -20.82
N ASP A 250 17.54 7.81 -20.78
CA ASP A 250 17.79 6.38 -20.99
C ASP A 250 17.07 5.48 -19.97
N SER A 251 16.66 6.00 -18.80
CA SER A 251 15.93 5.24 -17.77
C SER A 251 14.44 5.08 -18.08
N PHE A 252 13.85 6.00 -18.84
CA PHE A 252 12.41 6.07 -19.08
C PHE A 252 11.98 5.19 -20.25
N GLY A 253 12.80 5.12 -21.32
CA GLY A 253 12.35 4.52 -22.58
C GLY A 253 11.26 5.38 -23.21
N ASP A 254 10.31 4.76 -23.92
CA ASP A 254 9.14 5.45 -24.48
C ASP A 254 7.90 5.23 -23.60
N LEU A 255 7.41 6.29 -22.95
CA LEU A 255 6.28 6.26 -22.00
C LEU A 255 5.21 7.26 -22.45
N PRO A 256 4.43 6.92 -23.50
CA PRO A 256 3.54 7.88 -24.15
C PRO A 256 2.43 8.41 -23.23
N ASN A 257 2.04 7.64 -22.22
CA ASN A 257 0.97 8.00 -21.28
C ASN A 257 1.46 8.75 -20.04
N LEU A 258 2.79 8.85 -19.83
CA LEU A 258 3.34 9.47 -18.62
C LEU A 258 3.11 10.98 -18.68
N SER A 259 2.19 11.47 -17.85
CA SER A 259 1.78 12.89 -17.81
C SER A 259 2.24 13.60 -16.54
N ARG A 260 2.39 12.86 -15.44
CA ARG A 260 2.76 13.39 -14.12
C ARG A 260 4.12 12.84 -13.67
N LEU A 261 5.06 13.75 -13.39
CA LEU A 261 6.38 13.40 -12.84
C LEU A 261 6.65 14.18 -11.56
N TRP A 262 6.74 13.49 -10.42
CA TRP A 262 7.00 14.12 -9.13
C TRP A 262 8.42 13.81 -8.68
N LEU A 263 9.18 14.88 -8.38
CA LEU A 263 10.59 14.85 -8.01
C LEU A 263 10.84 15.69 -6.74
N LYS A 264 9.83 15.86 -5.88
CA LYS A 264 9.87 16.78 -4.74
C LYS A 264 10.96 16.41 -3.72
N ASN A 265 11.55 17.41 -3.08
CA ASN A 265 12.49 17.30 -1.96
C ASN A 265 13.71 16.41 -2.29
N GLY A 266 14.28 16.57 -3.48
CA GLY A 266 15.45 15.82 -3.93
C GLY A 266 16.72 16.68 -3.96
N ARG A 267 17.61 16.36 -4.89
CA ARG A 267 18.81 17.15 -5.21
C ARG A 267 18.98 17.35 -6.71
N ILE A 268 17.89 17.43 -7.46
CA ILE A 268 17.93 17.49 -8.92
C ILE A 268 18.59 18.81 -9.35
N GLU A 269 19.72 18.66 -10.02
CA GLU A 269 20.52 19.73 -10.60
C GLU A 269 20.41 19.76 -12.13
N ALA A 270 20.13 18.61 -12.76
CA ALA A 270 20.14 18.47 -14.20
C ALA A 270 19.07 17.46 -14.68
N ILE A 271 18.41 17.77 -15.79
CA ILE A 271 17.40 16.90 -16.40
C ILE A 271 17.72 16.80 -17.90
N ASP A 272 17.70 15.59 -18.46
CA ASP A 272 17.80 15.40 -19.90
C ASP A 272 16.51 15.86 -20.59
N GLU A 273 16.60 16.88 -21.46
CA GLU A 273 15.45 17.39 -22.20
C GLU A 273 14.77 16.32 -23.09
N LYS A 274 15.49 15.24 -23.43
CA LYS A 274 14.94 14.10 -24.18
C LYS A 274 13.82 13.37 -23.43
N ILE A 275 13.77 13.45 -22.10
CA ILE A 275 12.67 12.88 -21.30
C ILE A 275 11.33 13.44 -21.78
N PHE A 276 11.27 14.74 -22.06
CA PHE A 276 10.06 15.37 -22.57
C PHE A 276 9.75 14.86 -23.97
N LYS A 277 10.70 14.47 -24.82
CA LYS A 277 10.39 13.90 -26.14
C LYS A 277 9.78 12.49 -26.09
N GLN A 278 10.10 11.74 -25.04
CA GLN A 278 9.71 10.35 -24.83
C GLN A 278 8.44 10.19 -23.98
N THR A 279 7.87 11.30 -23.49
CA THR A 279 6.78 11.31 -22.52
C THR A 279 5.75 12.39 -22.84
N GLY A 280 4.56 12.24 -22.25
CA GLY A 280 3.46 13.20 -22.29
C GLY A 280 3.46 14.20 -21.14
N ILE A 281 4.60 14.42 -20.46
CA ILE A 281 4.64 15.17 -19.19
C ILE A 281 4.09 16.60 -19.37
N ASN A 282 3.06 16.91 -18.58
CA ASN A 282 2.38 18.20 -18.50
C ASN A 282 2.16 18.69 -17.05
N ASP A 283 2.57 17.89 -16.06
CA ASP A 283 2.62 18.23 -14.64
C ASP A 283 3.92 17.66 -14.05
N ILE A 284 4.86 18.55 -13.72
CA ILE A 284 6.14 18.21 -13.11
C ILE A 284 6.33 18.97 -11.80
N ASN A 285 6.58 18.26 -10.71
CA ASN A 285 6.84 18.85 -9.40
C ASN A 285 8.33 18.75 -9.06
N LEU A 286 8.99 19.90 -8.95
CA LEU A 286 10.41 20.04 -8.62
C LEU A 286 10.62 20.83 -7.32
N GLU A 287 9.58 21.06 -6.52
CA GLU A 287 9.71 21.71 -5.20
C GLU A 287 10.84 21.05 -4.38
N GLY A 288 11.70 21.84 -3.76
CA GLY A 288 12.85 21.38 -2.98
C GLY A 288 14.01 20.82 -3.82
N ASN A 289 14.23 21.29 -5.06
CA ASN A 289 15.39 20.92 -5.88
C ASN A 289 16.27 22.12 -6.26
N VAL A 290 17.41 21.85 -6.90
CA VAL A 290 18.47 22.85 -7.14
C VAL A 290 18.31 23.58 -8.47
N CYS A 291 17.95 22.84 -9.52
CA CYS A 291 17.80 23.44 -10.85
C CYS A 291 16.51 24.25 -11.00
N ALA A 292 15.46 23.85 -10.29
CA ALA A 292 14.19 24.54 -10.12
C ALA A 292 13.57 24.15 -8.77
N ASP A 293 12.73 25.03 -8.22
CA ASP A 293 12.03 24.84 -6.94
C ASP A 293 10.59 25.34 -7.08
N ASP A 294 9.79 24.60 -7.85
CA ASP A 294 8.37 24.91 -8.13
C ASP A 294 7.66 23.69 -8.72
N ARG A 295 6.33 23.75 -8.82
CA ARG A 295 5.50 22.83 -9.59
C ARG A 295 5.02 23.49 -10.88
N PHE A 296 5.27 22.83 -12.00
CA PHE A 296 4.87 23.32 -13.32
C PHE A 296 3.75 22.45 -13.89
N ILE A 297 2.59 23.05 -14.15
CA ILE A 297 1.42 22.42 -14.76
C ILE A 297 1.02 23.21 -15.99
N GLY A 298 0.78 22.55 -17.13
CA GLY A 298 0.28 23.20 -18.34
C GLY A 298 0.91 22.69 -19.62
N ASP A 299 1.03 23.58 -20.62
CA ASP A 299 1.59 23.22 -21.93
C ASP A 299 3.06 22.79 -21.81
N LYS A 300 3.38 21.67 -22.47
CA LYS A 300 4.71 21.07 -22.45
C LYS A 300 5.80 22.02 -22.94
N SER A 301 5.52 22.84 -23.95
CA SER A 301 6.51 23.80 -24.49
C SER A 301 6.80 24.91 -23.49
N GLU A 302 5.79 25.35 -22.74
CA GLU A 302 5.95 26.33 -21.67
C GLU A 302 6.74 25.76 -20.49
N ILE A 303 6.43 24.54 -20.06
CA ILE A 303 7.18 23.83 -19.02
C ILE A 303 8.66 23.72 -19.43
N MET A 304 8.94 23.28 -20.66
CA MET A 304 10.32 23.17 -21.15
C MET A 304 11.06 24.51 -21.17
N LYS A 305 10.38 25.64 -21.47
CA LYS A 305 10.99 26.98 -21.37
C LYS A 305 11.38 27.31 -19.93
N LYS A 306 10.51 27.00 -18.96
CA LYS A 306 10.77 27.23 -17.52
C LYS A 306 11.91 26.35 -16.98
N LEU A 307 12.11 25.16 -17.57
CA LEU A 307 13.17 24.21 -17.17
C LEU A 307 14.50 24.38 -17.91
N ARG A 308 14.70 25.47 -18.68
CA ARG A 308 15.91 25.70 -19.47
C ARG A 308 17.20 25.58 -18.65
N LYS A 309 17.22 26.10 -17.40
CA LYS A 309 18.35 25.98 -16.48
C LYS A 309 18.71 24.52 -16.19
N CYS A 310 17.73 23.65 -15.95
CA CYS A 310 17.95 22.23 -15.72
C CYS A 310 18.57 21.53 -16.94
N PHE A 311 18.18 21.93 -18.15
CA PHE A 311 18.69 21.36 -19.40
C PHE A 311 20.11 21.84 -19.73
N ASP A 312 20.40 23.12 -19.52
CA ASP A 312 21.75 23.68 -19.72
C ASP A 312 22.75 23.06 -18.73
N ASN A 313 22.35 22.87 -17.46
CA ASN A 313 23.14 22.12 -16.48
C ASN A 313 23.46 20.69 -16.94
N TYR A 314 22.48 20.01 -17.57
CA TYR A 314 22.69 18.66 -18.09
C TYR A 314 23.69 18.62 -19.25
N ARG A 315 23.63 19.58 -20.19
CA ARG A 315 24.59 19.68 -21.30
C ARG A 315 26.01 19.94 -20.81
N ASN A 316 26.16 20.81 -19.81
CA ASN A 316 27.47 21.16 -19.25
C ASN A 316 28.13 19.99 -18.52
N ARG A 317 27.36 19.07 -17.92
CA ARG A 317 27.88 17.86 -17.26
C ARG A 317 28.33 16.77 -18.23
N LYS A 318 27.96 16.86 -19.52
CA LYS A 318 28.37 15.89 -20.55
C LYS A 318 29.67 16.25 -21.27
N ASN A 319 30.15 17.49 -21.10
CA ASN A 319 31.42 17.97 -21.62
C ASN A 319 32.48 17.93 -20.53
#